data_AF-A0A418GRQ6-F1
#
_entry.id   AF-A0A418GRQ6-F1
#
_cell.length_a   1.000
_cell.length_b   1.000
_cell.length_c   1.000
_cell.angle_alpha   90.00
_cell.angle_beta   90.00
_cell.angle_gamma   90.00
#
_symmetry.space_group_name_H-M   'P 1'
#
loop_
_entity.id
_entity.type
_entity.pdbx_description
1 polymer ?
#
loop_
_entity_poly.entity_id
_entity_poly.type
_entity_poly.pdbx_seq_one_letter_code
_entity_poly.pdbx_strand_id
1 'polypeptide(L)'
;MKKKTTLSEEDQALFRQLMAGTRKIKQDTIVHRPQRKKISEVPVKRLIQEQADASHYFSDEFQPLLNTEGPVKYVRPDVSHFEAKKLRRGDYSPELFLDLHGLTQLQA
;
A
#
# COMPACT_ATOMS: atom_id res chain seq x y z
N MET A 1 -17.82 -17.00 15.58
CA MET A 1 -19.22 -16.54 15.41
C MET A 1 -20.14 -17.45 16.20
N LYS A 2 -20.88 -16.92 17.19
CA LYS A 2 -21.86 -17.71 17.95
C LYS A 2 -23.02 -18.07 17.00
N LYS A 3 -23.27 -19.37 16.81
CA LYS A 3 -24.47 -19.83 16.09
C LYS A 3 -25.67 -19.48 16.98
N LYS A 4 -26.48 -18.51 16.57
CA LYS A 4 -27.77 -18.25 17.20
C LYS A 4 -28.69 -19.39 16.78
N THR A 5 -28.99 -20.31 17.68
CA THR A 5 -30.02 -21.33 17.47
C THR A 5 -31.37 -20.64 17.59
N THR A 6 -32.05 -20.45 16.46
CA THR A 6 -33.32 -19.71 16.35
C THR A 6 -34.55 -20.54 16.75
N LEU A 7 -34.38 -21.65 17.48
CA LEU A 7 -35.45 -22.61 17.76
C LEU A 7 -35.63 -22.83 19.26
N SER A 8 -36.88 -22.78 19.72
CA SER A 8 -37.29 -23.06 21.11
C SER A 8 -36.95 -24.51 21.49
N GLU A 9 -36.76 -24.78 22.78
CA GLU A 9 -36.49 -26.14 23.29
C GLU A 9 -37.66 -27.10 23.03
N GLU A 10 -38.89 -26.60 23.07
CA GLU A 10 -40.12 -27.34 22.78
C GLU A 10 -40.17 -27.80 21.31
N ASP A 11 -39.85 -26.89 20.38
CA ASP A 11 -39.80 -27.18 18.95
C ASP A 11 -38.73 -28.24 18.63
N GLN A 12 -37.60 -28.19 19.34
CA GLN A 12 -36.55 -29.20 19.20
C GLN A 12 -36.99 -30.58 19.71
N ALA A 13 -37.75 -30.63 20.80
CA ALA A 13 -38.28 -31.88 21.35
C ALA A 13 -39.31 -32.51 20.40
N LEU A 14 -40.25 -31.71 19.89
CA LEU A 14 -41.26 -32.14 18.92
C LEU A 14 -40.60 -32.68 17.65
N PHE A 15 -39.60 -31.98 17.12
CA PHE A 15 -38.86 -32.41 15.93
C PHE A 15 -38.17 -33.77 16.15
N ARG A 16 -37.52 -33.97 17.31
CA ARG A 16 -36.86 -35.25 17.62
C ARG A 16 -37.85 -36.41 17.72
N GLN A 17 -39.03 -36.17 18.27
CA GLN A 17 -40.08 -37.17 18.36
C GLN A 17 -40.62 -37.56 16.98
N LEU A 18 -40.84 -36.58 16.10
CA LEU A 18 -41.31 -36.83 14.72
C LEU A 18 -40.25 -37.53 13.85
N MET A 19 -38.96 -37.28 14.10
CA MET A 19 -37.85 -37.89 13.35
C MET A 19 -37.40 -39.25 13.91
N ALA A 20 -38.10 -39.80 14.91
CA ALA A 20 -37.81 -41.11 15.47
C ALA A 20 -37.91 -42.21 14.38
N GLY A 21 -36.84 -42.99 14.22
CA GLY A 21 -36.75 -44.04 13.19
C GLY A 21 -36.05 -43.61 11.89
N THR A 22 -35.67 -42.34 11.76
CA THR A 22 -34.85 -41.87 10.63
C THR A 22 -33.35 -42.05 10.91
N ARG A 23 -32.57 -42.33 9.86
CA ARG A 23 -31.10 -42.38 9.93
C ARG A 23 -30.51 -41.26 9.09
N LYS A 24 -29.52 -40.55 9.65
CA LYS A 24 -28.76 -39.56 8.89
C LYS A 24 -28.05 -40.22 7.71
N ILE A 25 -28.30 -39.72 6.51
CA ILE A 25 -27.59 -40.14 5.30
C ILE A 25 -26.15 -39.64 5.40
N LYS A 26 -25.17 -40.54 5.21
CA LYS A 26 -23.77 -40.15 5.07
C LYS A 26 -23.59 -39.52 3.69
N GLN A 27 -23.29 -38.23 3.67
CA GLN A 27 -22.91 -37.52 2.46
C GLN A 27 -21.39 -37.39 2.41
N ASP A 28 -20.79 -37.72 1.27
CA ASP A 28 -19.39 -37.37 1.00
C ASP A 28 -19.28 -35.86 0.86
N THR A 29 -18.87 -35.21 1.95
CA THR A 29 -18.70 -33.76 1.98
C THR A 29 -17.29 -33.43 1.52
N ILE A 30 -17.13 -33.05 0.26
CA ILE A 30 -15.85 -32.56 -0.26
C ILE A 30 -15.63 -31.15 0.27
N VAL A 31 -14.75 -31.00 1.26
CA VAL A 31 -14.37 -29.69 1.79
C VAL A 31 -13.32 -29.08 0.87
N HIS A 32 -13.74 -28.15 0.01
CA HIS A 32 -12.81 -27.35 -0.78
C HIS A 32 -12.02 -26.42 0.15
N ARG A 33 -10.68 -26.54 0.13
CA ARG A 33 -9.82 -25.61 0.86
C ARG A 33 -9.95 -24.22 0.23
N PRO A 34 -10.06 -23.14 1.03
CA PRO A 34 -10.04 -21.80 0.48
C PRO A 34 -8.72 -21.56 -0.25
N GLN A 35 -8.81 -21.06 -1.48
CA GLN A 35 -7.65 -20.64 -2.28
C GLN A 35 -6.86 -19.60 -1.48
N ARG A 36 -5.65 -19.96 -1.02
CA ARG A 36 -4.76 -19.03 -0.34
C ARG A 36 -4.27 -18.01 -1.36
N LYS A 37 -4.63 -16.73 -1.17
CA LYS A 37 -4.05 -15.63 -1.95
C LYS A 37 -2.54 -15.63 -1.73
N LYS A 38 -1.75 -15.74 -2.79
CA LYS A 38 -0.30 -15.57 -2.71
C LYS A 38 -0.02 -14.11 -2.38
N ILE A 39 0.60 -13.86 -1.22
CA ILE A 39 0.86 -12.52 -0.70
C ILE A 39 2.09 -11.87 -1.37
N SER A 40 2.92 -12.64 -2.09
CA SER A 40 4.25 -12.18 -2.52
C SER A 40 4.38 -11.71 -3.98
N GLU A 41 3.33 -11.77 -4.78
CA GLU A 41 3.42 -11.25 -6.16
C GLU A 41 3.07 -9.76 -6.11
N VAL A 42 4.12 -8.92 -6.02
CA VAL A 42 4.00 -7.50 -6.35
C VAL A 42 3.31 -7.46 -7.72
N PRO A 43 2.14 -6.82 -7.84
CA PRO A 43 1.38 -6.88 -9.07
C PRO A 43 2.28 -6.35 -10.19
N VAL A 44 2.47 -7.13 -11.26
CA VAL A 44 3.32 -6.77 -12.40
C VAL A 44 3.04 -5.34 -12.91
N LYS A 45 1.77 -4.91 -12.79
CA LYS A 45 1.34 -3.53 -13.06
C LYS A 45 2.09 -2.46 -12.26
N ARG A 46 2.33 -2.70 -10.96
CA ARG A 46 3.07 -1.78 -10.10
C ARG A 46 4.53 -1.68 -10.52
N LEU A 47 5.15 -2.79 -10.90
CA LEU A 47 6.54 -2.81 -11.36
C LEU A 47 6.70 -2.07 -12.70
N ILE A 48 5.76 -2.28 -13.64
CA ILE A 48 5.70 -1.54 -14.91
C ILE A 48 5.48 -0.04 -14.65
N GLN A 49 4.60 0.30 -13.71
CA GLN A 49 4.32 1.68 -13.36
C GLN A 49 5.53 2.37 -12.72
N GLU A 50 6.19 1.73 -11.75
CA GLU A 50 7.41 2.24 -11.12
C GLU A 50 8.53 2.43 -12.15
N GLN A 51 8.65 1.54 -13.14
CA GLN A 51 9.61 1.69 -14.24
C GLN A 51 9.25 2.87 -15.17
N ALA A 52 7.97 3.05 -15.49
CA ALA A 52 7.51 4.18 -16.30
C ALA A 52 7.72 5.50 -15.57
N ASP A 53 7.35 5.57 -14.28
CA ASP A 53 7.53 6.74 -13.43
C ASP A 53 9.03 7.09 -13.27
N ALA A 54 9.91 6.09 -13.13
CA ALA A 54 11.35 6.31 -13.05
C ALA A 54 11.96 6.81 -14.37
N SER A 55 11.38 6.45 -15.51
CA SER A 55 11.90 6.85 -16.82
C SER A 55 11.65 8.32 -17.17
N HIS A 56 10.59 8.95 -16.62
CA HIS A 56 10.18 10.31 -16.99
C HIS A 56 9.66 11.10 -15.78
N TYR A 57 10.34 11.01 -14.62
CA TYR A 57 9.88 11.68 -13.41
C TYR A 57 10.06 13.21 -13.46
N PHE A 58 11.14 13.67 -14.10
CA PHE A 58 11.48 15.07 -14.22
C PHE A 58 11.14 15.59 -15.62
N SER A 59 10.53 16.77 -15.67
CA SER A 59 10.22 17.42 -16.94
C SER A 59 11.45 18.12 -17.50
N ASP A 60 11.90 17.73 -18.69
CA ASP A 60 12.96 18.45 -19.41
C ASP A 60 12.45 19.73 -20.10
N GLU A 61 11.15 19.80 -20.38
CA GLU A 61 10.53 20.88 -21.16
C GLU A 61 10.26 22.16 -20.36
N PHE A 62 10.17 22.05 -19.03
CA PHE A 62 9.81 23.19 -18.18
C PHE A 62 11.01 23.71 -17.40
N GLN A 63 11.43 24.92 -17.74
CA GLN A 63 12.47 25.65 -17.01
C GLN A 63 11.85 26.85 -16.28
N PRO A 64 11.65 26.76 -14.96
CA PRO A 64 11.15 27.90 -14.20
C PRO A 64 12.20 29.01 -14.18
N LEU A 65 11.75 30.26 -14.24
CA LEU A 65 12.61 31.41 -13.95
C LEU A 65 12.96 31.37 -12.45
N LEU A 66 14.16 30.90 -12.13
CA LEU A 66 14.67 30.91 -10.78
C LEU A 66 15.23 32.30 -10.43
N ASN A 67 15.10 32.70 -9.18
CA ASN A 67 15.70 33.94 -8.70
C ASN A 67 17.23 33.82 -8.79
N THR A 68 17.85 34.79 -9.46
CA THR A 68 19.32 34.90 -9.55
C THR A 68 19.92 35.53 -8.30
N GLU A 69 19.10 36.25 -7.52
CA GLU A 69 19.53 36.92 -6.31
C GLU A 69 19.19 36.07 -5.07
N GLY A 70 20.25 35.66 -4.37
CA GLY A 70 20.14 34.92 -3.11
C GLY A 70 20.14 33.39 -3.28
N PRO A 71 19.96 32.65 -2.16
CA PRO A 71 20.03 31.19 -2.17
C PRO A 71 18.75 30.57 -2.74
N VAL A 72 18.93 29.49 -3.51
CA VAL A 72 17.83 28.62 -3.93
C VAL A 72 17.21 27.97 -2.69
N LYS A 73 15.90 28.10 -2.55
CA LYS A 73 15.16 27.56 -1.40
C LYS A 73 13.79 27.07 -1.84
N TYR A 74 13.37 25.96 -1.26
CA TYR A 74 12.04 25.40 -1.41
C TYR A 74 11.64 24.76 -0.09
N VAL A 75 10.40 25.01 0.34
CA VAL A 75 9.78 24.33 1.48
C VAL A 75 8.40 23.90 1.03
N ARG A 76 8.07 22.63 1.24
CA ARG A 76 6.76 22.10 0.88
C ARG A 76 5.66 22.76 1.74
N PRO A 77 4.46 23.06 1.21
CA PRO A 77 3.44 23.81 1.95
C PRO A 77 2.96 23.20 3.28
N ASP A 78 3.01 21.88 3.41
CA ASP A 78 2.65 21.10 4.60
C ASP A 78 3.79 20.97 5.63
N VAL A 79 4.98 21.48 5.32
CA VAL A 79 6.17 21.39 6.18
C VAL A 79 6.49 22.75 6.82
N SER A 80 6.95 22.71 8.07
CA SER A 80 7.37 23.92 8.77
C SER A 80 8.56 24.60 8.09
N HIS A 81 8.50 25.92 7.95
CA HIS A 81 9.60 26.76 7.45
C HIS A 81 10.87 26.66 8.31
N PHE A 82 10.74 26.16 9.56
CA PHE A 82 11.86 25.92 10.44
C PHE A 82 12.82 24.85 9.91
N GLU A 83 12.35 23.94 9.07
CA GLU A 83 13.17 22.88 8.49
C GLU A 83 14.30 23.43 7.61
N ALA A 84 14.02 24.46 6.79
CA ALA A 84 15.05 25.15 6.04
C ALA A 84 16.09 25.88 6.94
N LYS A 85 15.69 26.28 8.15
CA LYS A 85 16.59 26.91 9.13
C LYS A 85 17.54 25.89 9.75
N LYS A 86 17.05 24.69 10.05
CA LYS A 86 17.87 23.56 10.53
C LYS A 86 18.88 23.12 9.47
N LEU A 87 18.45 22.99 8.21
CA LEU A 87 19.33 22.64 7.10
C LEU A 87 20.46 23.66 6.95
N ARG A 88 20.16 24.97 6.99
CA ARG A 88 21.18 26.03 6.93
C ARG A 88 22.14 26.04 8.12
N ARG A 89 21.68 25.61 9.31
CA ARG A 89 22.52 25.50 10.51
C ARG A 89 23.43 24.28 10.50
N GLY A 90 23.18 23.31 9.61
CA GLY A 90 23.90 22.04 9.59
C GLY A 90 23.37 21.02 10.61
N ASP A 91 22.15 21.21 11.13
CA ASP A 91 21.53 20.25 12.04
C ASP A 91 21.22 18.91 11.32
N TYR A 92 21.09 18.96 9.99
CA TYR A 92 20.99 17.78 9.13
C TYR A 92 22.35 17.48 8.51
N SER A 93 22.93 16.35 8.89
CA SER A 93 24.17 15.84 8.28
C SER A 93 23.82 15.11 6.97
N PRO A 94 24.44 15.48 5.84
CA PRO A 94 24.20 14.79 4.57
C PRO A 94 24.80 13.38 4.59
N GLU A 95 23.98 12.39 4.25
CA GLU A 95 24.44 10.99 4.10
C GLU A 95 25.04 10.72 2.70
N LEU A 96 24.65 11.52 1.71
CA LEU A 96 25.06 11.37 0.31
C LEU A 96 25.35 12.75 -0.29
N PHE A 97 26.38 12.82 -1.13
CA PHE A 97 26.68 13.96 -1.99
C PHE A 97 26.56 13.56 -3.45
N LEU A 98 25.91 14.40 -4.24
CA LEU A 98 25.79 14.24 -5.69
C LEU A 98 26.53 15.40 -6.34
N ASP A 99 27.61 15.09 -7.06
CA ASP A 99 28.37 16.06 -7.84
C ASP A 99 27.96 15.98 -9.31
N LEU A 100 27.40 17.08 -9.83
CA LEU A 100 26.93 17.19 -11.20
C LEU A 100 27.82 18.12 -12.05
N HIS A 101 28.98 18.56 -11.54
CA HIS A 101 29.86 19.43 -12.31
C HIS A 101 30.44 18.71 -13.53
N GLY A 102 30.43 19.39 -14.68
CA GLY A 102 30.94 18.84 -15.94
C GLY A 102 30.00 17.85 -16.64
N LEU A 103 28.84 17.54 -16.05
CA LEU A 103 27.79 16.77 -16.71
C LEU A 103 26.91 17.67 -17.57
N THR A 104 26.47 17.13 -18.70
CA THR A 104 25.41 17.73 -19.52
C THR A 104 24.04 17.42 -18.92
N GLN A 105 23.00 18.15 -19.31
CA GLN A 105 21.63 17.90 -18.84
C GLN A 105 21.15 16.45 -19.06
N LEU A 106 21.61 15.79 -20.13
CA LEU A 106 21.26 14.38 -20.41
C LEU A 106 22.01 13.36 -19.54
N GLN A 107 23.09 13.78 -18.89
CA GLN A 107 23.94 12.92 -18.06
C GLN A 107 23.67 13.08 -16.56
N ALA A 108 23.08 14.20 -16.15
CA ALA A 108 22.72 14.54 -14.78
C ALA A 108 21.31 14.03 -14.45
#